data_AF-A0A0N4YWY3-F1
#
_entry.id   AF-A0A0N4YWY3-F1
#
_cell.length_a   1.000
_cell.length_b   1.000
_cell.length_c   1.000
_cell.angle_alpha   90.00
_cell.angle_beta   90.00
_cell.angle_gamma   90.00
#
_symmetry.space_group_name_H-M   'P 1'
#
loop_
_entity.id
_entity.type
_entity.pdbx_description
1 polymer ?
#
loop_
_entity_poly.entity_id
_entity_poly.type
_entity_poly.pdbx_seq_one_letter_code
_entity_poly.pdbx_strand_id
1 'polypeptide(L)' 'MLCGRPCTLINGICIFEGALIVTQFWMLVLTTDWQHIVTLVLLMFANYLLLAKLFKDKVAIS' A
#
# COMPACT_ATOMS: atom_id res chain seq x y z
N MET A 1 10.01 25.66 -2.97
CA MET A 1 8.62 25.19 -3.15
C MET A 1 8.66 23.77 -3.69
N LEU A 2 8.28 22.77 -2.89
CA LEU A 2 8.27 21.33 -3.21
C LEU A 2 7.21 20.91 -4.27
N CYS A 3 6.72 21.86 -5.07
CA CYS A 3 5.66 21.69 -6.07
C CYS A 3 6.23 21.24 -7.45
N GLY A 4 7.19 20.33 -7.43
CA GLY A 4 8.04 20.06 -8.59
C GLY A 4 7.58 18.91 -9.48
N ARG A 5 7.27 17.73 -8.92
CA ARG A 5 6.87 16.54 -9.70
C ARG A 5 5.95 15.62 -8.88
N PRO A 6 4.62 15.79 -8.96
CA PRO A 6 3.66 14.88 -8.30
C PRO A 6 3.85 13.42 -8.75
N CYS A 7 4.36 13.21 -9.97
CA CYS A 7 4.68 11.90 -10.51
C CYS A 7 5.69 11.12 -9.68
N THR A 8 6.77 11.76 -9.21
CA THR A 8 7.85 11.10 -8.45
C THR A 8 7.41 10.76 -7.03
N LEU A 9 6.68 11.67 -6.37
CA LEU A 9 6.19 11.46 -5.01
C LEU A 9 5.22 10.27 -4.96
N ILE A 10 4.26 10.23 -5.88
CA ILE A 10 3.29 9.14 -5.94
C ILE A 10 3.94 7.83 -6.40
N ASN A 11 4.99 7.88 -7.25
CA ASN A 11 5.74 6.66 -7.57
C ASN A 11 6.44 6.11 -6.31
N GLY A 12 7.00 6.98 -5.47
CA GLY A 12 7.55 6.61 -4.17
C GLY A 12 6.50 6.02 -3.23
N ILE A 13 5.32 6.63 -3.14
CA ILE A 13 4.21 6.12 -2.32
C ILE A 13 3.73 4.76 -2.84
N CYS A 14 3.64 4.58 -4.16
CA CYS A 14 3.25 3.31 -4.78
C CYS A 14 4.24 2.18 -4.47
N ILE A 15 5.55 2.47 -4.50
CA ILE A 15 6.61 1.52 -4.12
C ILE A 15 6.54 1.22 -2.62
N PHE A 16 6.31 2.23 -1.79
CA PHE A 16 6.19 2.08 -0.34
C PHE A 16 4.98 1.21 0.06
N GLU A 17 3.82 1.45 -0.54
CA GLU A 17 2.62 0.62 -0.37
C GLU A 17 2.89 -0.84 -0.77
N GLY A 18 3.59 -1.07 -1.88
CA GLY A 18 4.01 -2.42 -2.29
C GLY A 18 4.90 -3.11 -1.25
N ALA A 19 5.87 -2.38 -0.69
CA ALA A 19 6.77 -2.91 0.34
C ALA A 19 6.01 -3.25 1.65
N LEU A 20 5.01 -2.44 2.02
CA LEU A 20 4.14 -2.71 3.17
C LEU A 20 3.35 -4.01 3.00
N ILE A 21 2.81 -4.25 1.80
CA ILE A 21 2.08 -5.49 1.49
C ILE A 21 2.99 -6.72 1.63
N VAL A 22 4.23 -6.65 1.12
CA VAL A 22 5.21 -7.76 1.25
C VAL A 22 5.56 -8.02 2.71
N THR A 23 5.73 -6.96 3.51
CA THR A 23 6.02 -7.07 4.94
C THR A 23 4.83 -7.67 5.71
N GLN A 24 3.59 -7.34 5.32
CA GLN A 24 2.39 -7.95 5.90
C GLN A 24 2.26 -9.44 5.54
N PHE A 25 2.58 -9.83 4.30
CA PHE A 25 2.67 -11.23 3.91
C PHE A 25 3.72 -12.00 4.73
N TRP A 26 4.88 -11.38 4.96
CA TRP A 26 5.93 -11.98 5.79
C TRP A 26 5.46 -12.21 7.23
N MET A 27 4.79 -11.22 7.84
CA MET A 27 4.21 -11.37 9.18
C MET A 27 3.10 -12.42 9.24
N LEU A 28 2.33 -12.58 8.15
CA LEU A 28 1.25 -13.56 8.07
C LEU A 28 1.79 -15.00 8.06
N VAL A 29 2.91 -15.24 7.36
CA VAL A 29 3.59 -16.55 7.35
C VAL A 29 4.14 -16.92 8.73
N LEU A 30 4.60 -15.93 9.51
CA LEU A 30 5.19 -16.15 10.83
C LEU A 30 4.16 -16.18 11.96
N THR A 31 2.93 -15.71 11.74
CA THR A 31 1.93 -15.59 12.79
C THR A 31 0.92 -16.73 12.76
N THR A 32 0.83 -17.48 13.86
CA THR A 32 -0.15 -18.55 14.07
C THR A 32 -1.43 -18.10 14.78
N ASP A 33 -1.49 -16.87 15.29
CA ASP A 33 -2.63 -16.34 16.01
C ASP A 33 -3.75 -15.86 15.08
N TRP A 34 -4.94 -16.43 15.26
CA TRP A 34 -6.10 -16.19 14.39
C TRP A 34 -6.50 -14.70 14.30
N GLN A 35 -6.45 -13.96 15.42
CA GLN A 35 -6.76 -12.52 15.43
C GLN A 35 -5.71 -11.66 14.72
N HIS A 36 -4.44 -12.00 14.83
CA HIS A 36 -3.37 -11.30 14.12
C HIS A 36 -3.48 -11.53 12.61
N ILE A 37 -3.81 -12.75 12.18
CA ILE A 37 -4.00 -13.08 10.77
C ILE A 37 -5.11 -12.21 10.14
N VAL A 38 -6.28 -12.13 10.79
CA VAL A 38 -7.40 -11.30 10.28
C VAL A 38 -7.03 -9.82 10.20
N THR A 39 -6.34 -9.31 11.21
CA THR A 39 -5.90 -7.92 11.23
C THR A 39 -4.92 -7.62 10.10
N LEU A 40 -3.97 -8.53 9.85
CA LEU A 40 -3.02 -8.42 8.73
C LEU A 40 -3.72 -8.46 7.37
N VAL A 41 -4.71 -9.34 7.19
CA VAL A 41 -5.50 -9.45 5.95
C VAL A 41 -6.33 -8.18 5.69
N LEU A 42 -6.99 -7.63 6.72
CA LEU A 42 -7.74 -6.37 6.61
C LEU A 42 -6.82 -5.21 6.26
N LEU A 43 -5.63 -5.17 6.85
CA LEU A 43 -4.62 -4.14 6.61
C LEU A 43 -4.04 -4.24 5.19
N MET A 44 -3.84 -5.45 4.68
CA MET A 44 -3.51 -5.69 3.26
C MET A 44 -4.60 -5.19 2.32
N PHE A 45 -5.87 -5.47 2.63
CA PHE A 45 -7.00 -5.01 1.83
C PHE A 45 -7.09 -3.48 1.82
N ALA A 46 -6.84 -2.83 2.95
CA ALA A 46 -6.78 -1.38 3.07
C ALA A 46 -5.65 -0.80 2.20
N ASN A 47 -4.42 -1.33 2.27
CA ASN A 47 -3.30 -0.88 1.44
C ASN A 47 -3.58 -1.10 -0.05
N TYR A 48 -4.20 -2.23 -0.44
CA TYR A 48 -4.60 -2.46 -1.83
C TYR A 48 -5.62 -1.43 -2.34
N LEU A 49 -6.64 -1.09 -1.53
CA LEU A 49 -7.60 -0.05 -1.87
C LEU A 49 -6.96 1.33 -1.97
N LEU A 50 -6.00 1.64 -1.09
CA LEU A 50 -5.28 2.90 -1.07
C LEU A 50 -4.40 3.03 -2.32
N LEU A 51 -3.68 1.97 -2.69
CA LEU A 51 -2.94 1.86 -3.95
C LEU A 51 -3.85 2.05 -5.17
N ALA A 52 -5.01 1.39 -5.21
CA ALA A 52 -5.98 1.53 -6.29
C ALA A 52 -6.50 2.97 -6.40
N LYS A 53 -6.72 3.63 -5.27
CA LYS A 53 -7.14 5.04 -5.21
C LYS A 53 -6.05 5.97 -5.74
N LEU A 54 -4.79 5.76 -5.35
CA LEU A 54 -3.62 6.49 -5.86
C LEU A 54 -3.42 6.28 -7.36
N PHE A 55 -3.64 5.06 -7.87
CA PHE A 55 -3.63 4.78 -9.30
C PHE A 55 -4.74 5.51 -10.04
N LYS A 56 -5.95 5.53 -9.48
CA LYS A 56 -7.09 6.25 -10.07
C LYS A 56 -6.85 7.76 -10.11
N ASP A 57 -6.26 8.31 -9.06
CA ASP A 57 -5.86 9.73 -8.98
C ASP A 57 -4.79 10.07 -10.02
N LYS A 58 -3.81 9.18 -10.20
CA LYS A 58 -2.80 9.28 -11.27
C LYS A 58 -3.39 9.27 -12.67
N VAL A 59 -4.35 8.39 -12.93
CA VAL A 59 -5.03 8.29 -14.24
C VAL A 59 -5.96 9.49 -14.48
N ALA A 60 -6.60 10.03 -13.43
CA ALA A 60 -7.50 11.17 -13.56
C ALA A 60 -6.78 12.52 -13.80
N ILE A 61 -5.51 12.63 -13.38
CA ILE A 61 -4.66 13.82 -13.57
C ILE A 61 -3.89 13.78 -14.90
N SER A 62 -3.80 12.61 -15.56
CA SER A 62 -3.16 12.45 -16.87
C SER A 62 -4.12 12.71 -18.02
#